data_AF-A0A2G9N9S3-F1
#
_entry.id   AF-A0A2G9N9S3-F1
#
_cell.length_a   1.000
_cell.length_b   1.000
_cell.length_c   1.000
_cell.angle_alpha   90.00
_cell.angle_beta   90.00
_cell.angle_gamma   90.00
#
_symmetry.space_group_name_H-M   'P 1'
#
loop_
_entity.id
_entity.type
_entity.pdbx_description
1 polymer ?
#
loop_
_entity_poly.entity_id
_entity_poly.type
_entity_poly.pdbx_seq_one_letter_code
_entity_poly.pdbx_strand_id
1 'polypeptide(L)'
;MSVVKKRFKRAELYNEIVETLKKEEKTILQIAKSFSPQLNWETSKNAVTMLQEVGIVSTKEQNGKTYYYVDESNIIDLDKDTLLGIHVTKEERLATLQLSQRIDLRWDLPRKLLKTFRNKIMIKVIKEAKIKNIPYGWYLFGECLLLQSDDLTGIKNIGSKYDKEIDSAIKYYSGCFTTNELMEKTYVDEHNETYLSRLKMIDFLLNKFTGDSINRLRLELRNLIFSFRKKEDNEDIIEFINGFAFCVFRMIKKMSLGELEEIRPLILETFTSMWEIIATYSLYESLAINGFYKKTDIKKYYSLRLESLKQVAEEYINNLKDHYPTLEIPDNDPILRFKSRQA
;
A
#
# COMPACT_ATOMS: atom_id res chain seq x y z
N MET A 1 38.08 -41.33 8.71
CA MET A 1 36.99 -40.55 9.32
C MET A 1 36.21 -39.88 8.20
N SER A 2 34.97 -40.28 7.95
CA SER A 2 34.12 -39.66 6.92
C SER A 2 33.56 -38.35 7.47
N VAL A 3 33.85 -37.24 6.80
CA VAL A 3 33.22 -35.95 7.09
C VAL A 3 31.76 -36.05 6.64
N VAL A 4 30.84 -36.13 7.59
CA VAL A 4 29.40 -36.08 7.31
C VAL A 4 29.09 -34.70 6.71
N LYS A 5 28.84 -34.65 5.40
CA LYS A 5 28.39 -33.44 4.71
C LYS A 5 27.00 -33.06 5.22
N LYS A 6 26.92 -32.03 6.06
CA LYS A 6 25.65 -31.38 6.43
C LYS A 6 25.02 -30.81 5.17
N ARG A 7 23.82 -31.29 4.81
CA ARG A 7 23.08 -30.82 3.63
C ARG A 7 22.44 -29.49 3.97
N PHE A 8 22.86 -28.41 3.30
CA PHE A 8 22.26 -27.08 3.49
C PHE A 8 20.80 -27.07 3.04
N LYS A 9 19.93 -26.47 3.85
CA LYS A 9 18.61 -26.07 3.37
C LYS A 9 18.79 -24.86 2.44
N ARG A 10 18.00 -24.76 1.36
CA ARG A 10 18.11 -23.67 0.37
C ARG A 10 18.08 -22.27 0.99
N ALA A 11 17.27 -22.06 2.04
CA ALA A 11 17.22 -20.79 2.75
C ALA A 11 18.52 -20.44 3.50
N GLU A 12 19.20 -21.43 4.08
CA GLU A 12 20.48 -21.22 4.78
C GLU A 12 21.58 -20.84 3.77
N LEU A 13 21.58 -21.49 2.60
CA LEU A 13 22.47 -21.15 1.48
C LEU A 13 22.31 -19.71 1.02
N TYR A 14 21.06 -19.26 0.80
CA TYR A 14 20.81 -17.88 0.38
C TYR A 14 21.29 -16.87 1.42
N ASN A 15 20.97 -17.09 2.70
CA ASN A 15 21.40 -16.21 3.78
C ASN A 15 22.93 -16.13 3.87
N GLU A 16 23.62 -17.26 3.78
CA GLU A 16 25.09 -17.27 3.86
C GLU A 16 25.76 -16.54 2.69
N ILE A 17 25.23 -16.70 1.46
CA ILE A 17 25.71 -15.96 0.28
C ILE A 17 25.50 -14.46 0.50
N VAL A 18 24.30 -14.05 0.94
CA VAL A 18 23.99 -12.64 1.22
C VAL A 18 24.92 -12.07 2.30
N GLU A 19 25.09 -12.75 3.43
CA GLU A 19 25.98 -12.32 4.52
C GLU A 19 27.45 -12.24 4.09
N THR A 20 27.87 -13.06 3.13
CA THR A 20 29.21 -13.01 2.57
C THR A 20 29.37 -11.80 1.64
N LEU A 21 28.38 -11.54 0.78
CA LEU A 21 28.40 -10.45 -0.19
C LEU A 21 28.12 -9.06 0.42
N LYS A 22 27.55 -9.00 1.64
CA LYS A 22 27.50 -7.78 2.45
C LYS A 22 28.87 -7.29 2.90
N LYS A 23 29.79 -8.22 3.16
CA LYS A 23 31.12 -7.90 3.71
C LYS A 23 32.08 -7.45 2.63
N GLU A 24 32.04 -8.12 1.47
CA GLU A 24 32.93 -7.83 0.35
C GLU A 24 32.35 -8.35 -0.96
N GLU A 25 32.64 -7.62 -2.04
CA GLU A 25 32.33 -8.06 -3.39
C GLU A 25 33.16 -9.27 -3.81
N LYS A 26 32.52 -10.24 -4.47
CA LYS A 26 33.17 -11.49 -4.86
C LYS A 26 32.76 -11.93 -6.25
N THR A 27 33.69 -12.54 -6.96
CA THR A 27 33.39 -13.35 -8.14
C THR A 27 32.71 -14.66 -7.72
N ILE A 28 32.01 -15.30 -8.66
CA ILE A 28 31.34 -16.56 -8.37
C ILE A 28 32.29 -17.67 -7.89
N LEU A 29 33.54 -17.67 -8.38
CA LEU A 29 34.57 -18.61 -7.95
C LEU A 29 34.99 -18.37 -6.50
N GLN A 30 35.07 -17.10 -6.07
CA GLN A 30 35.38 -16.76 -4.68
C GLN A 30 34.23 -17.14 -3.75
N ILE A 31 32.97 -16.92 -4.16
CA ILE A 31 31.78 -17.37 -3.42
C ILE A 31 31.83 -18.89 -3.24
N ALA A 32 31.97 -19.66 -4.33
CA ALA A 32 32.03 -21.12 -4.25
C ALA A 32 33.18 -21.64 -3.35
N LYS A 33 34.33 -20.95 -3.35
CA LYS A 33 35.46 -21.28 -2.48
C LYS A 33 35.20 -20.96 -1.00
N SER A 34 34.51 -19.86 -0.70
CA SER A 34 34.14 -19.46 0.67
C SER A 34 33.31 -20.52 1.40
N PHE A 35 32.61 -21.37 0.65
CA PHE A 35 31.76 -22.44 1.18
C PHE A 35 32.25 -23.85 0.81
N SER A 36 33.48 -23.99 0.30
CA SER A 36 34.06 -25.30 0.01
C SER A 36 34.43 -26.02 1.32
N PRO A 37 34.16 -27.33 1.47
CA PRO A 37 33.76 -28.33 0.46
C PRO A 37 32.24 -28.55 0.31
N GLN A 38 31.42 -27.63 0.82
CA GLN A 38 29.98 -27.81 1.01
C GLN A 38 29.17 -27.38 -0.23
N LEU A 39 29.65 -26.37 -0.97
CA LEU A 39 29.03 -25.90 -2.21
C LEU A 39 29.97 -26.08 -3.41
N ASN A 40 29.39 -26.53 -4.53
CA ASN A 40 30.07 -26.50 -5.82
C ASN A 40 29.76 -25.19 -6.55
N TRP A 41 30.52 -24.95 -7.63
CA TRP A 41 30.40 -23.73 -8.43
C TRP A 41 29.00 -23.54 -9.02
N GLU A 42 28.39 -24.60 -9.54
CA GLU A 42 27.08 -24.56 -10.18
C GLU A 42 25.96 -24.17 -9.20
N THR A 43 25.94 -24.76 -8.00
CA THR A 43 24.97 -24.43 -6.96
C THR A 43 25.13 -22.99 -6.49
N SER A 44 26.37 -22.52 -6.34
CA SER A 44 26.65 -21.13 -5.99
C SER A 44 26.15 -20.19 -7.08
N LYS A 45 26.37 -20.55 -8.36
CA LYS A 45 25.96 -19.74 -9.51
C LYS A 45 24.45 -19.61 -9.56
N ASN A 46 23.73 -20.73 -9.50
CA ASN A 46 22.28 -20.73 -9.52
C ASN A 46 21.69 -19.94 -8.36
N ALA A 47 22.27 -20.05 -7.16
CA ALA A 47 21.81 -19.31 -6.01
C ALA A 47 22.04 -17.80 -6.15
N VAL A 48 23.21 -17.39 -6.64
CA VAL A 48 23.53 -15.98 -6.91
C VAL A 48 22.66 -15.40 -8.02
N THR A 49 22.42 -16.16 -9.10
CA THR A 49 21.50 -15.74 -10.18
C THR A 49 20.09 -15.53 -9.65
N MET A 50 19.56 -16.46 -8.84
CA MET A 50 18.25 -16.30 -8.21
C MET A 50 18.20 -15.05 -7.32
N LEU A 51 19.24 -14.82 -6.50
CA LEU A 51 19.34 -13.63 -5.64
C LEU A 51 19.44 -12.33 -6.43
N GLN A 52 20.03 -12.38 -7.62
CA GLN A 52 20.07 -11.25 -8.56
C GLN A 52 18.70 -11.00 -9.19
N GLU A 53 17.99 -12.05 -9.60
CA GLU A 53 16.63 -11.96 -10.16
C GLU A 53 15.64 -11.35 -9.15
N VAL A 54 15.78 -11.66 -7.86
CA VAL A 54 14.96 -11.05 -6.79
C VAL A 54 15.50 -9.70 -6.29
N GLY A 55 16.53 -9.15 -6.93
CA GLY A 55 17.07 -7.81 -6.66
C GLY A 55 17.90 -7.66 -5.39
N ILE A 56 18.31 -8.75 -4.75
CA ILE A 56 19.13 -8.73 -3.51
C ILE A 56 20.62 -8.56 -3.85
N VAL A 57 21.07 -9.15 -4.96
CA VAL A 57 22.47 -9.12 -5.40
C VAL A 57 22.60 -8.30 -6.68
N SER A 58 23.54 -7.36 -6.69
CA SER A 58 23.90 -6.56 -7.86
C SER A 58 25.20 -7.07 -8.48
N THR A 59 25.43 -6.73 -9.74
CA THR A 59 26.65 -7.09 -10.46
C THR A 59 27.38 -5.86 -10.94
N LYS A 60 28.71 -5.95 -10.98
CA LYS A 60 29.58 -4.98 -11.63
C LYS A 60 30.69 -5.68 -12.38
N GLU A 61 31.08 -5.14 -13.52
CA GLU A 61 32.25 -5.61 -14.24
C GLU A 61 33.49 -4.83 -13.82
N GLN A 62 34.53 -5.56 -13.42
CA GLN A 62 35.85 -4.99 -13.13
C GLN A 62 36.92 -5.90 -13.73
N ASN A 63 37.80 -5.32 -14.55
CA ASN A 63 38.92 -6.04 -15.17
C ASN A 63 38.50 -7.33 -15.92
N GLY A 64 37.38 -7.28 -16.66
CA GLY A 64 36.86 -8.42 -17.43
C GLY A 64 36.28 -9.56 -16.57
N LYS A 65 36.00 -9.31 -15.29
CA LYS A 65 35.36 -10.25 -14.37
C LYS A 65 34.11 -9.66 -13.78
N THR A 66 33.07 -10.49 -13.64
CA THR A 66 31.83 -10.13 -12.94
C THR A 66 32.00 -10.32 -11.44
N TYR A 67 31.83 -9.23 -10.71
CA TYR A 67 31.77 -9.21 -9.26
C TYR A 67 30.32 -9.06 -8.82
N TYR A 68 29.95 -9.86 -7.83
CA TYR A 68 28.65 -9.83 -7.19
C TYR A 68 28.81 -9.14 -5.84
N TYR A 69 27.86 -8.28 -5.50
CA TYR A 69 27.83 -7.58 -4.22
C TYR A 69 26.38 -7.39 -3.78
N VAL A 70 26.18 -7.29 -2.47
CA VAL A 70 24.90 -6.85 -1.93
C VAL A 70 24.99 -5.35 -1.77
N ASP A 71 24.19 -4.63 -2.54
CA ASP A 71 24.02 -3.21 -2.32
C ASP A 71 23.12 -3.04 -1.10
N GLU A 72 23.70 -2.71 0.05
CA GLU A 72 22.93 -2.50 1.29
C GLU A 72 21.87 -1.39 1.14
N SER A 73 22.02 -0.48 0.16
CA SER A 73 20.98 0.49 -0.15
C SER A 73 19.69 -0.15 -0.71
N ASN A 74 19.82 -1.31 -1.36
CA ASN A 74 18.74 -2.15 -1.88
C ASN A 74 18.20 -3.15 -0.85
N ILE A 75 18.90 -3.40 0.25
CA ILE A 75 18.32 -4.17 1.36
C ILE A 75 17.27 -3.28 2.05
N ILE A 76 16.03 -3.72 1.97
CA ILE A 76 14.92 -3.05 2.62
C ILE A 76 14.80 -3.64 4.04
N ASP A 77 15.31 -2.91 5.03
CA ASP A 77 14.96 -3.19 6.43
C ASP A 77 13.51 -2.76 6.65
N LEU A 78 12.67 -3.74 6.99
CA LEU A 78 11.23 -3.58 7.14
C LEU A 78 10.86 -3.48 8.62
N ASP A 79 10.31 -2.34 9.03
CA ASP A 79 9.76 -2.18 10.37
C ASP A 79 8.36 -2.80 10.44
N LYS A 80 8.25 -3.97 11.08
CA LYS A 80 7.03 -4.78 11.14
C LYS A 80 5.81 -4.06 11.71
N ASP A 81 6.02 -3.02 12.51
CA ASP A 81 4.94 -2.29 13.16
C ASP A 81 4.42 -1.13 12.31
N THR A 82 4.95 -0.93 11.11
CA THR A 82 4.66 0.26 10.28
C THR A 82 3.97 -0.12 8.97
N LEU A 83 3.22 0.82 8.39
CA LEU A 83 2.66 0.63 7.06
C LEU A 83 3.77 0.47 6.03
N LEU A 84 3.66 -0.58 5.22
CA LEU A 84 4.63 -0.95 4.17
C LEU A 84 6.05 -1.22 4.69
N GLY A 85 6.24 -1.37 6.00
CA GLY A 85 7.55 -1.58 6.61
C GLY A 85 8.46 -0.36 6.59
N ILE A 86 7.93 0.84 6.36
CA ILE A 86 8.72 2.08 6.31
C ILE A 86 9.30 2.39 7.69
N HIS A 87 10.61 2.61 7.74
CA HIS A 87 11.31 2.90 8.99
C HIS A 87 10.79 4.18 9.68
N VAL A 88 10.59 4.09 10.99
CA VAL A 88 10.34 5.24 11.88
C VAL A 88 11.46 5.35 12.91
N THR A 89 11.87 6.58 13.20
CA THR A 89 12.88 6.85 14.22
C THR A 89 12.34 6.49 15.62
N LYS A 90 13.27 6.29 16.58
CA LYS A 90 12.89 6.05 17.99
C LYS A 90 12.07 7.20 18.57
N GLU A 91 12.35 8.43 18.15
CA GLU A 91 11.67 9.64 18.60
C GLU A 91 10.24 9.70 18.08
N GLU A 92 10.02 9.39 16.79
CA GLU A 92 8.70 9.33 16.18
C GLU A 92 7.86 8.21 16.79
N ARG A 93 8.47 7.04 17.00
CA ARG A 93 7.82 5.90 17.65
C ARG A 93 7.38 6.28 19.06
N LEU A 94 8.27 6.87 19.86
CA LEU A 94 7.93 7.29 21.22
C LEU A 94 6.81 8.34 21.20
N ALA A 95 6.94 9.39 20.39
CA ALA A 95 5.92 10.44 20.29
C ALA A 95 4.54 9.89 19.91
N THR A 96 4.49 8.96 18.95
CA THR A 96 3.25 8.30 18.52
C THR A 96 2.62 7.50 19.66
N LEU A 97 3.39 6.65 20.34
CA LEU A 97 2.89 5.80 21.41
C LEU A 97 2.44 6.62 22.64
N GLN A 98 3.18 7.67 23.00
CA GLN A 98 2.84 8.52 24.12
C GLN A 98 1.56 9.33 23.87
N LEU A 99 1.38 9.86 22.66
CA LEU A 99 0.16 10.58 22.30
C LEU A 99 -1.05 9.63 22.26
N SER A 100 -0.87 8.44 21.69
CA SER A 100 -1.87 7.35 21.68
C SER A 100 -2.33 6.99 23.10
N GLN A 101 -1.38 6.77 24.01
CA GLN A 101 -1.67 6.50 25.43
C GLN A 101 -2.39 7.68 26.10
N ARG A 102 -2.02 8.93 25.79
CA ARG A 102 -2.70 10.10 26.37
C ARG A 102 -4.14 10.21 25.90
N ILE A 103 -4.42 9.93 24.63
CA ILE A 103 -5.78 9.89 24.08
C ILE A 103 -6.60 8.82 24.79
N ASP A 104 -6.06 7.61 24.99
CA ASP A 104 -6.74 6.54 25.71
C ASP A 104 -7.12 6.95 27.14
N LEU A 105 -6.23 7.69 27.83
CA LEU A 105 -6.50 8.20 29.19
C LEU A 105 -7.53 9.34 29.23
N ARG A 106 -7.66 10.10 28.15
CA ARG A 106 -8.63 11.22 28.03
C ARG A 106 -9.99 10.76 27.51
N TRP A 107 -10.08 9.55 26.97
CA TRP A 107 -11.33 8.98 26.47
C TRP A 107 -12.24 8.60 27.64
N ASP A 108 -13.26 9.42 27.87
CA ASP A 108 -14.21 9.32 28.99
C ASP A 108 -15.61 8.85 28.57
N LEU A 109 -15.80 8.51 27.30
CA LEU A 109 -17.10 8.06 26.78
C LEU A 109 -17.39 6.61 27.20
N PRO A 110 -18.67 6.25 27.39
CA PRO A 110 -19.07 4.92 27.90
C PRO A 110 -18.77 3.75 26.96
N ARG A 111 -18.37 4.02 25.71
CA ARG A 111 -17.99 3.02 24.71
C ARG A 111 -16.48 2.86 24.65
N LYS A 112 -15.98 1.65 24.39
CA LYS A 112 -14.55 1.42 24.16
C LYS A 112 -14.05 2.23 22.97
N LEU A 113 -12.90 2.89 23.12
CA LEU A 113 -12.23 3.58 22.01
C LEU A 113 -11.73 2.55 20.99
N LEU A 114 -12.29 2.58 19.77
CA LEU A 114 -11.85 1.75 18.66
C LEU A 114 -10.56 2.29 18.04
N LYS A 115 -9.72 1.40 17.49
CA LYS A 115 -8.45 1.76 16.84
C LYS A 115 -8.61 2.84 15.77
N THR A 116 -9.62 2.73 14.91
CA THR A 116 -9.88 3.73 13.87
C THR A 116 -10.21 5.11 14.46
N PHE A 117 -11.04 5.16 15.51
CA PHE A 117 -11.34 6.41 16.22
C PHE A 117 -10.09 7.02 16.82
N ARG A 118 -9.27 6.21 17.51
CA ARG A 118 -7.99 6.65 18.07
C ARG A 118 -7.09 7.27 17.00
N ASN A 119 -6.95 6.60 15.86
CA ASN A 119 -6.14 7.08 14.74
C ASN A 119 -6.64 8.43 14.21
N LYS A 120 -7.95 8.60 14.00
CA LYS A 120 -8.51 9.86 13.49
C LYS A 120 -8.41 11.01 14.51
N ILE A 121 -8.62 10.72 15.79
CA ILE A 121 -8.39 11.68 16.89
C ILE A 121 -6.92 12.11 16.87
N MET A 122 -5.99 11.16 16.81
CA MET A 122 -4.56 11.45 16.85
C MET A 122 -4.12 12.33 15.66
N ILE A 123 -4.59 12.04 14.45
CA ILE A 123 -4.26 12.85 13.26
C ILE A 123 -4.82 14.26 13.37
N LYS A 124 -6.05 14.42 13.87
CA LYS A 124 -6.64 15.73 14.13
C LYS A 124 -5.81 16.53 15.13
N VAL A 125 -5.38 15.90 16.24
CA VAL A 125 -4.50 16.53 17.24
C VAL A 125 -3.15 16.90 16.63
N ILE A 126 -2.54 16.02 15.83
CA ILE A 126 -1.27 16.29 15.15
C ILE A 126 -1.38 17.54 14.27
N LYS A 127 -2.47 17.67 13.49
CA LYS A 127 -2.71 18.82 12.62
C LYS A 127 -2.97 20.10 13.41
N GLU A 128 -3.84 20.06 14.41
CA GLU A 128 -4.20 21.23 15.23
C GLU A 128 -3.02 21.73 16.07
N ALA A 129 -2.27 20.81 16.70
CA ALA A 129 -1.08 21.13 17.49
C ALA A 129 0.21 21.26 16.65
N LYS A 130 0.14 21.04 15.33
CA LYS A 130 1.27 21.09 14.38
C LYS A 130 2.46 20.21 14.80
N ILE A 131 2.19 18.98 15.24
CA ILE A 131 3.21 18.02 15.68
C ILE A 131 3.95 17.49 14.45
N LYS A 132 5.28 17.69 14.39
CA LYS A 132 6.09 17.35 13.20
C LYS A 132 6.72 15.95 13.21
N ASN A 133 6.83 15.33 14.38
CA ASN A 133 7.54 14.07 14.58
C ASN A 133 6.59 12.87 14.73
N ILE A 134 5.41 12.92 14.12
CA ILE A 134 4.50 11.77 14.06
C ILE A 134 4.04 11.62 12.61
N PRO A 135 4.67 10.71 11.84
CA PRO A 135 4.34 10.53 10.43
C PRO A 135 2.92 9.98 10.22
N TYR A 136 2.20 10.58 9.28
CA TYR A 136 0.88 10.15 8.85
C TYR A 136 0.67 10.43 7.35
N GLY A 137 -0.27 9.71 6.74
CA GLY A 137 -0.64 9.89 5.34
C GLY A 137 -1.91 9.15 4.97
N TRP A 138 -2.43 9.42 3.77
CA TRP A 138 -3.62 8.77 3.24
C TRP A 138 -3.32 7.33 2.80
N TYR A 139 -4.01 6.35 3.38
CA TYR A 139 -3.95 4.94 2.96
C TYR A 139 -5.35 4.33 2.93
N LEU A 140 -5.50 3.02 2.74
CA LEU A 140 -6.74 2.28 2.42
C LEU A 140 -8.08 2.82 2.95
N PHE A 141 -8.12 3.32 4.19
CA PHE A 141 -9.31 3.81 4.89
C PHE A 141 -9.17 5.25 5.39
N GLY A 142 -8.44 6.06 4.63
CA GLY A 142 -8.22 7.48 4.89
C GLY A 142 -6.84 7.77 5.48
N GLU A 143 -6.71 8.95 6.09
CA GLU A 143 -5.49 9.26 6.83
C GLU A 143 -5.28 8.29 7.99
N CYS A 144 -4.06 7.77 8.07
CA CYS A 144 -3.60 6.87 9.11
C CYS A 144 -2.16 7.22 9.47
N LEU A 145 -1.79 6.83 10.69
CA LEU A 145 -0.42 6.97 11.18
C LEU A 145 0.46 5.93 10.50
N LEU A 146 1.74 6.24 10.35
CA LEU A 146 2.67 5.27 9.78
C LEU A 146 2.88 4.08 10.73
N LEU A 147 3.01 4.33 12.03
CA LEU A 147 3.10 3.29 13.06
C LEU A 147 1.71 2.73 13.41
N GLN A 148 1.60 1.40 13.40
CA GLN A 148 0.36 0.63 13.60
C GLN A 148 0.34 -0.17 14.92
N SER A 149 1.39 -0.10 15.74
CA SER A 149 1.49 -0.88 16.98
C SER A 149 0.42 -0.50 18.00
N ASP A 150 -0.20 -1.53 18.59
CA ASP A 150 -1.22 -1.40 19.65
C ASP A 150 -0.64 -1.62 21.06
N ASP A 151 0.66 -1.95 21.17
CA ASP A 151 1.30 -2.15 22.46
C ASP A 151 1.70 -0.80 23.09
N LEU A 152 0.92 -0.40 24.10
CA LEU A 152 1.14 0.81 24.89
C LEU A 152 1.76 0.51 26.26
N THR A 153 2.18 -0.74 26.51
CA THR A 153 2.72 -1.14 27.80
C THR A 153 4.09 -0.50 28.07
N GLY A 154 4.31 -0.04 29.31
CA GLY A 154 5.59 0.55 29.73
C GLY A 154 5.90 1.93 29.12
N ILE A 155 5.00 2.53 28.33
CA ILE A 155 5.21 3.85 27.74
C ILE A 155 5.00 4.94 28.79
N LYS A 156 5.98 5.86 28.91
CA LYS A 156 5.89 7.03 29.79
C LYS A 156 4.90 8.04 29.22
N ASN A 157 3.95 8.49 30.01
CA ASN A 157 2.97 9.48 29.61
C ASN A 157 3.63 10.84 29.23
N ILE A 158 3.17 11.48 28.16
CA ILE A 158 3.63 12.82 27.70
C ILE A 158 3.09 13.97 28.57
N GLY A 159 2.26 13.68 29.58
CA GLY A 159 1.65 14.66 30.46
C GLY A 159 0.46 15.35 29.82
N SER A 160 0.11 16.56 30.28
CA SER A 160 -1.07 17.32 29.85
C SER A 160 -0.84 18.22 28.64
N LYS A 161 0.31 18.08 27.95
CA LYS A 161 0.77 19.02 26.91
C LYS A 161 -0.26 19.28 25.79
N TYR A 162 -1.01 18.25 25.39
CA TYR A 162 -1.95 18.30 24.26
C TYR A 162 -3.41 18.06 24.69
N ASP A 163 -3.72 18.19 25.98
CA ASP A 163 -5.06 17.84 26.49
C ASP A 163 -6.17 18.63 25.82
N LYS A 164 -5.94 19.93 25.57
CA LYS A 164 -6.94 20.80 24.95
C LYS A 164 -7.30 20.33 23.55
N GLU A 165 -6.31 20.02 22.72
CA GLU A 165 -6.50 19.52 21.36
C GLU A 165 -7.10 18.12 21.37
N ILE A 166 -6.68 17.26 22.31
CA ILE A 166 -7.26 15.91 22.48
C ILE A 166 -8.75 16.01 22.83
N ASP A 167 -9.12 16.84 23.80
CA ASP A 167 -10.50 17.03 24.24
C ASP A 167 -11.37 17.61 23.11
N SER A 168 -10.82 18.58 22.36
CA SER A 168 -11.45 19.16 21.18
C SER A 168 -11.73 18.08 20.12
N ALA A 169 -10.74 17.25 19.81
CA ALA A 169 -10.86 16.18 18.82
C ALA A 169 -11.83 15.06 19.28
N ILE A 170 -11.81 14.67 20.55
CA ILE A 170 -12.77 13.71 21.13
C ILE A 170 -14.18 14.26 21.01
N LYS A 171 -14.41 15.51 21.45
CA LYS A 171 -15.72 16.16 21.34
C LYS A 171 -16.18 16.21 19.88
N TYR A 172 -15.29 16.57 18.96
CA TYR A 172 -15.61 16.65 17.54
C TYR A 172 -16.09 15.33 16.94
N TYR A 173 -15.47 14.21 17.30
CA TYR A 173 -15.83 12.87 16.79
C TYR A 173 -16.82 12.10 17.69
N SER A 174 -17.20 12.65 18.84
CA SER A 174 -18.13 11.99 19.77
C SER A 174 -19.50 11.70 19.15
N GLY A 175 -19.94 12.56 18.21
CA GLY A 175 -21.19 12.38 17.47
C GLY A 175 -21.16 11.33 16.34
N CYS A 176 -19.99 10.77 16.01
CA CYS A 176 -19.91 9.65 15.07
C CYS A 176 -20.18 8.34 15.82
N PHE A 177 -21.14 7.56 15.37
CA PHE A 177 -21.52 6.27 15.96
C PHE A 177 -20.92 5.09 15.22
N THR A 178 -20.61 5.26 13.93
CA THR A 178 -20.01 4.21 13.09
C THR A 178 -18.66 4.62 12.53
N THR A 179 -17.84 3.63 12.15
CA THR A 179 -16.57 3.86 11.45
C THR A 179 -16.79 4.53 10.10
N ASN A 180 -17.89 4.23 9.40
CA ASN A 180 -18.22 4.85 8.11
C ASN A 180 -18.53 6.34 8.26
N GLU A 181 -19.35 6.73 9.23
CA GLU A 181 -19.62 8.15 9.53
C GLU A 181 -18.34 8.91 9.88
N LEU A 182 -17.47 8.29 10.69
CA LEU A 182 -16.18 8.87 11.04
C LEU A 182 -15.31 9.09 9.79
N MET A 183 -15.22 8.08 8.92
CA MET A 183 -14.45 8.17 7.67
C MET A 183 -15.01 9.26 6.75
N GLU A 184 -16.31 9.23 6.48
CA GLU A 184 -16.97 10.22 5.62
C GLU A 184 -16.72 11.64 6.12
N LYS A 185 -16.91 11.87 7.43
CA LYS A 185 -16.64 13.16 8.06
C LYS A 185 -15.20 13.61 7.83
N THR A 186 -14.21 12.71 8.02
CA THR A 186 -12.81 13.03 7.77
C THR A 186 -12.51 13.34 6.30
N TYR A 187 -13.19 12.68 5.36
CA TYR A 187 -12.95 12.90 3.93
C TYR A 187 -13.54 14.23 3.46
N VAL A 188 -14.71 14.60 3.98
CA VAL A 188 -15.34 15.90 3.73
C VAL A 188 -14.49 17.04 4.29
N ASP A 189 -14.06 16.94 5.55
CA ASP A 189 -13.28 17.97 6.23
C ASP A 189 -11.94 18.25 5.52
N GLU A 190 -11.32 17.21 4.95
CA GLU A 190 -10.04 17.30 4.25
C GLU A 190 -10.19 17.50 2.73
N HIS A 191 -11.43 17.69 2.25
CA HIS A 191 -11.76 17.85 0.82
C HIS A 191 -11.16 16.74 -0.08
N ASN A 192 -11.17 15.50 0.40
CA ASN A 192 -10.57 14.37 -0.30
C ASN A 192 -11.61 13.60 -1.14
N GLU A 193 -11.90 14.16 -2.33
CA GLU A 193 -12.89 13.62 -3.27
C GLU A 193 -12.60 12.18 -3.71
N THR A 194 -11.33 11.79 -3.85
CA THR A 194 -10.94 10.42 -4.22
C THR A 194 -11.42 9.40 -3.19
N TYR A 195 -11.27 9.72 -1.91
CA TYR A 195 -11.71 8.87 -0.81
C TYR A 195 -13.23 8.88 -0.62
N LEU A 196 -13.89 10.02 -0.89
CA LEU A 196 -15.35 10.12 -0.92
C LEU A 196 -15.94 9.24 -2.02
N SER A 197 -15.43 9.32 -3.25
CA SER A 197 -15.88 8.48 -4.35
C SER A 197 -15.66 7.00 -4.04
N ARG A 198 -14.52 6.62 -3.44
CA ARG A 198 -14.31 5.25 -2.97
C ARG A 198 -15.36 4.79 -1.96
N LEU A 199 -15.68 5.61 -0.95
CA LEU A 199 -16.66 5.24 0.08
C LEU A 199 -18.04 4.97 -0.54
N LYS A 200 -18.48 5.84 -1.46
CA LYS A 200 -19.75 5.69 -2.18
C LYS A 200 -19.75 4.50 -3.14
N MET A 201 -18.65 4.27 -3.87
CA MET A 201 -18.53 3.10 -4.75
C MET A 201 -18.63 1.79 -3.98
N ILE A 202 -17.94 1.68 -2.84
CA ILE A 202 -18.06 0.50 -1.96
C ILE A 202 -19.49 0.30 -1.49
N ASP A 203 -20.20 1.36 -1.10
CA ASP A 203 -21.61 1.26 -0.70
C ASP A 203 -22.48 0.71 -1.83
N PHE A 204 -22.33 1.22 -3.06
CA PHE A 204 -23.09 0.69 -4.21
C PHE A 204 -22.73 -0.75 -4.56
N LEU A 205 -21.46 -1.13 -4.41
CA LEU A 205 -20.97 -2.46 -4.76
C LEU A 205 -21.24 -3.52 -3.69
N LEU A 206 -21.46 -3.13 -2.43
CA LEU A 206 -21.85 -4.04 -1.35
C LEU A 206 -23.35 -4.33 -1.34
N ASN A 207 -24.17 -3.37 -1.79
CA ASN A 207 -25.62 -3.47 -1.81
C ASN A 207 -26.13 -4.02 -3.15
N LYS A 208 -27.36 -4.55 -3.14
CA LYS A 208 -28.03 -5.02 -4.36
C LYS A 208 -28.17 -3.89 -5.37
N PHE A 209 -27.89 -4.16 -6.64
CA PHE A 209 -28.06 -3.20 -7.71
C PHE A 209 -29.53 -2.86 -7.98
N THR A 210 -29.76 -1.57 -8.21
CA THR A 210 -30.99 -0.97 -8.73
C THR A 210 -30.62 -0.08 -9.92
N GLY A 211 -31.60 0.35 -10.72
CA GLY A 211 -31.33 1.29 -11.82
C GLY A 211 -30.65 2.58 -11.31
N ASP A 212 -31.08 3.08 -10.16
CA ASP A 212 -30.50 4.25 -9.52
C ASP A 212 -29.08 4.01 -9.02
N SER A 213 -28.82 2.86 -8.38
CA SER A 213 -27.48 2.56 -7.86
C SER A 213 -26.46 2.38 -8.99
N ILE A 214 -26.85 1.80 -10.13
CA ILE A 214 -25.99 1.67 -11.31
C ILE A 214 -25.65 3.05 -11.89
N ASN A 215 -26.64 3.94 -12.02
CA ASN A 215 -26.40 5.29 -12.50
C ASN A 215 -25.45 6.07 -11.57
N ARG A 216 -25.60 5.88 -10.25
CA ARG A 216 -24.71 6.48 -9.25
C ARG A 216 -23.31 5.85 -9.27
N LEU A 217 -23.20 4.53 -9.42
CA LEU A 217 -21.91 3.84 -9.59
C LEU A 217 -21.16 4.38 -10.80
N ARG A 218 -21.86 4.57 -11.93
CA ARG A 218 -21.29 5.17 -13.14
C ARG A 218 -20.78 6.60 -12.89
N LEU A 219 -21.51 7.40 -12.13
CA LEU A 219 -21.11 8.76 -11.77
C LEU A 219 -19.87 8.74 -10.87
N GLU A 220 -19.87 7.93 -9.81
CA GLU A 220 -18.74 7.89 -8.87
C GLU A 220 -17.48 7.30 -9.48
N LEU A 221 -17.60 6.35 -10.42
CA LEU A 221 -16.46 5.87 -11.20
C LEU A 221 -15.84 6.98 -12.06
N ARG A 222 -16.66 7.88 -12.62
CA ARG A 222 -16.14 9.08 -13.32
C ARG A 222 -15.45 10.03 -12.34
N ASN A 223 -16.09 10.29 -11.19
CA ASN A 223 -15.52 11.16 -10.17
C ASN A 223 -14.15 10.66 -9.72
N LEU A 224 -14.00 9.35 -9.49
CA LEU A 224 -12.72 8.73 -9.13
C LEU A 224 -11.63 8.99 -10.18
N ILE A 225 -11.93 8.82 -11.47
CA ILE A 225 -10.97 9.09 -12.56
C ILE A 225 -10.55 10.56 -12.58
N PHE A 226 -11.46 11.49 -12.34
CA PHE A 226 -11.16 12.92 -12.35
C PHE A 226 -10.48 13.41 -11.06
N SER A 227 -10.82 12.83 -9.91
CA SER A 227 -10.27 13.22 -8.62
C SER A 227 -8.84 12.72 -8.44
N PHE A 228 -8.52 11.54 -8.99
CA PHE A 228 -7.16 11.01 -8.98
C PHE A 228 -6.33 11.65 -10.11
N ARG A 229 -5.69 12.78 -9.79
CA ARG A 229 -4.97 13.60 -10.77
C ARG A 229 -3.76 12.88 -11.36
N LYS A 230 -3.65 12.93 -12.69
CA LYS A 230 -2.48 12.44 -13.42
C LYS A 230 -1.22 13.25 -13.07
N LYS A 231 -0.13 12.54 -12.79
CA LYS A 231 1.23 13.00 -12.52
C LYS A 231 2.21 12.10 -13.27
N GLU A 232 3.45 12.57 -13.42
CA GLU A 232 4.48 11.81 -14.13
C GLU A 232 4.77 10.46 -13.47
N ASP A 233 4.63 10.37 -12.14
CA ASP A 233 4.95 9.18 -11.35
C ASP A 233 3.74 8.27 -11.03
N ASN A 234 2.58 8.48 -11.68
CA ASN A 234 1.39 7.64 -11.50
C ASN A 234 0.63 7.31 -12.79
N GLU A 235 1.26 7.51 -13.96
CA GLU A 235 0.60 7.29 -15.25
C GLU A 235 0.12 5.84 -15.42
N ASP A 236 0.92 4.89 -14.96
CA ASP A 236 0.61 3.46 -14.92
C ASP A 236 -0.64 3.16 -14.06
N ILE A 237 -0.76 3.76 -12.88
CA ILE A 237 -1.95 3.61 -12.02
C ILE A 237 -3.20 4.12 -12.72
N ILE A 238 -3.08 5.25 -13.42
CA ILE A 238 -4.18 5.82 -14.22
C ILE A 238 -4.63 4.83 -15.32
N GLU A 239 -3.71 4.08 -15.93
CA GLU A 239 -4.07 3.04 -16.90
C GLU A 239 -4.90 1.91 -16.27
N PHE A 240 -4.57 1.48 -15.05
CA PHE A 240 -5.38 0.49 -14.30
C PHE A 240 -6.79 1.03 -14.00
N ILE A 241 -6.90 2.27 -13.54
CA ILE A 241 -8.19 2.91 -13.26
C ILE A 241 -9.05 2.99 -14.52
N ASN A 242 -8.44 3.41 -15.64
CA ASN A 242 -9.12 3.51 -16.91
C ASN A 242 -9.54 2.13 -17.44
N GLY A 243 -8.68 1.12 -17.32
CA GLY A 243 -8.98 -0.26 -17.70
C GLY A 243 -10.18 -0.83 -16.93
N PHE A 244 -10.18 -0.69 -15.61
CA PHE A 244 -11.31 -1.09 -14.77
C PHE A 244 -12.59 -0.31 -15.15
N ALA A 245 -12.49 1.01 -15.28
CA ALA A 245 -13.64 1.85 -15.60
C ALA A 245 -14.24 1.50 -16.97
N PHE A 246 -13.40 1.23 -17.96
CA PHE A 246 -13.80 0.76 -19.28
C PHE A 246 -14.57 -0.56 -19.17
N CYS A 247 -14.09 -1.52 -18.37
CA CYS A 247 -14.80 -2.78 -18.15
C CYS A 247 -16.21 -2.54 -17.61
N VAL A 248 -16.30 -1.81 -16.50
CA VAL A 248 -17.56 -1.58 -15.79
C VAL A 248 -18.54 -0.76 -16.64
N PHE A 249 -18.08 0.28 -17.34
CA PHE A 249 -18.94 1.07 -18.21
C PHE A 249 -19.51 0.24 -19.37
N ARG A 250 -18.75 -0.71 -19.93
CA ARG A 250 -19.25 -1.62 -20.98
C ARG A 250 -20.34 -2.53 -20.43
N MET A 251 -20.11 -3.13 -19.26
CA MET A 251 -21.08 -3.99 -18.60
C MET A 251 -22.38 -3.23 -18.31
N ILE A 252 -22.29 -2.07 -17.65
CA ILE A 252 -23.45 -1.21 -17.36
C ILE A 252 -24.25 -0.85 -18.60
N LYS A 253 -23.59 -0.64 -19.74
CA LYS A 253 -24.26 -0.24 -20.99
C LYS A 253 -25.02 -1.39 -21.66
N LYS A 254 -24.64 -2.64 -21.42
CA LYS A 254 -25.04 -3.78 -22.26
C LYS A 254 -25.67 -4.94 -21.53
N MET A 255 -25.40 -5.08 -20.23
CA MET A 255 -25.94 -6.16 -19.41
C MET A 255 -27.22 -5.71 -18.72
N SER A 256 -28.13 -6.66 -18.52
CA SER A 256 -29.32 -6.47 -17.70
C SER A 256 -28.95 -6.30 -16.22
N LEU A 257 -29.90 -5.78 -15.44
CA LEU A 257 -29.71 -5.63 -13.99
C LEU A 257 -29.42 -6.97 -13.29
N GLY A 258 -30.05 -8.06 -13.74
CA GLY A 258 -29.83 -9.40 -13.17
C GLY A 258 -28.41 -9.90 -13.41
N GLU A 259 -27.93 -9.80 -14.65
CA GLU A 259 -26.56 -10.20 -15.00
C GLU A 259 -25.50 -9.34 -14.29
N LEU A 260 -25.75 -8.03 -14.13
CA LEU A 260 -24.88 -7.14 -13.37
C LEU A 260 -24.82 -7.50 -11.88
N GLU A 261 -25.94 -7.93 -11.29
CA GLU A 261 -25.97 -8.37 -9.90
C GLU A 261 -25.18 -9.67 -9.70
N GLU A 262 -25.21 -10.59 -10.67
CA GLU A 262 -24.41 -11.83 -10.63
C GLU A 262 -22.90 -11.56 -10.64
N ILE A 263 -22.46 -10.54 -11.40
CA ILE A 263 -21.04 -10.17 -11.52
C ILE A 263 -20.61 -9.10 -10.50
N ARG A 264 -21.56 -8.51 -9.75
CA ARG A 264 -21.28 -7.47 -8.73
C ARG A 264 -20.14 -7.84 -7.76
N PRO A 265 -20.07 -9.08 -7.21
CA PRO A 265 -18.96 -9.45 -6.33
C PRO A 265 -17.59 -9.33 -7.01
N LEU A 266 -17.48 -9.76 -8.28
CA LEU A 266 -16.24 -9.65 -9.04
C LEU A 266 -15.87 -8.19 -9.33
N ILE A 267 -16.87 -7.33 -9.61
CA ILE A 267 -16.64 -5.88 -9.76
C ILE A 267 -16.10 -5.29 -8.44
N LEU A 268 -16.67 -5.70 -7.30
CA LEU A 268 -16.22 -5.26 -5.98
C LEU A 268 -14.79 -5.71 -5.67
N GLU A 269 -14.45 -6.96 -5.94
CA GLU A 269 -13.10 -7.50 -5.73
C GLU A 269 -12.08 -6.78 -6.64
N THR A 270 -12.41 -6.60 -7.91
CA THR A 270 -11.56 -5.87 -8.87
C THR A 270 -11.36 -4.42 -8.43
N PHE A 271 -12.44 -3.75 -8.01
CA PHE A 271 -12.37 -2.40 -7.47
C PHE A 271 -11.49 -2.32 -6.22
N THR A 272 -11.63 -3.29 -5.31
CA THR A 272 -10.86 -3.33 -4.05
C THR A 272 -9.38 -3.52 -4.34
N SER A 273 -9.02 -4.43 -5.26
CA SER A 273 -7.63 -4.65 -5.69
C SER A 273 -7.02 -3.40 -6.32
N MET A 274 -7.73 -2.76 -7.25
CA MET A 274 -7.31 -1.48 -7.84
C MET A 274 -7.18 -0.36 -6.79
N TRP A 275 -8.09 -0.32 -5.80
CA TRP A 275 -8.02 0.66 -4.73
C TRP A 275 -6.77 0.53 -3.87
N GLU A 276 -6.25 -0.69 -3.66
CA GLU A 276 -4.98 -0.87 -2.94
C GLU A 276 -3.83 -0.15 -3.64
N ILE A 277 -3.78 -0.20 -4.98
CA ILE A 277 -2.76 0.51 -5.78
C ILE A 277 -2.87 2.02 -5.56
N ILE A 278 -4.09 2.58 -5.68
CA ILE A 278 -4.38 4.01 -5.46
C ILE A 278 -3.98 4.43 -4.05
N ALA A 279 -4.36 3.65 -3.05
CA ALA A 279 -4.09 3.92 -1.65
C ALA A 279 -2.59 3.85 -1.34
N THR A 280 -1.87 2.85 -1.88
CA THR A 280 -0.41 2.73 -1.71
C THR A 280 0.32 3.93 -2.32
N TYR A 281 -0.11 4.43 -3.47
CA TYR A 281 0.42 5.68 -4.03
C TYR A 281 0.04 6.91 -3.19
N SER A 282 -1.20 6.98 -2.72
CA SER A 282 -1.66 8.07 -1.86
C SER A 282 -0.83 8.17 -0.57
N LEU A 283 -0.40 7.04 -0.01
CA LEU A 283 0.45 7.01 1.18
C LEU A 283 1.85 7.53 0.85
N TYR A 284 2.45 7.00 -0.22
CA TYR A 284 3.75 7.44 -0.72
C TYR A 284 3.79 8.95 -0.95
N GLU A 285 2.73 9.48 -1.58
CA GLU A 285 2.62 10.90 -1.87
C GLU A 285 2.40 11.74 -0.60
N SER A 286 1.48 11.32 0.27
CA SER A 286 1.13 12.06 1.48
C SER A 286 2.32 12.20 2.42
N LEU A 287 3.11 11.13 2.60
CA LEU A 287 4.31 11.16 3.44
C LEU A 287 5.33 12.18 2.95
N ALA A 288 5.44 12.36 1.63
CA ALA A 288 6.32 13.36 1.02
C ALA A 288 5.75 14.79 1.11
N ILE A 289 4.47 14.98 0.79
CA ILE A 289 3.79 16.30 0.86
C ILE A 289 3.80 16.85 2.29
N ASN A 290 3.57 15.99 3.27
CA ASN A 290 3.59 16.37 4.69
C ASN A 290 5.01 16.63 5.21
N GLY A 291 6.05 16.36 4.41
CA GLY A 291 7.44 16.63 4.76
C GLY A 291 8.07 15.63 5.72
N PHE A 292 7.47 14.45 5.91
CA PHE A 292 8.03 13.39 6.77
C PHE A 292 9.19 12.67 6.10
N TYR A 293 9.10 12.43 4.79
CA TYR A 293 10.11 11.69 4.03
C TYR A 293 10.37 12.35 2.68
N LYS A 294 11.58 12.16 2.12
CA LYS A 294 11.80 12.45 0.70
C LYS A 294 11.25 11.29 -0.13
N LYS A 295 10.67 11.61 -1.28
CA LYS A 295 10.18 10.62 -2.26
C LYS A 295 11.22 9.56 -2.62
N THR A 296 12.49 9.93 -2.69
CA THR A 296 13.61 9.02 -2.98
C THR A 296 13.80 7.95 -1.91
N ASP A 297 13.62 8.32 -0.65
CA ASP A 297 14.00 7.48 0.49
C ASP A 297 13.00 6.35 0.71
N ILE A 298 11.72 6.63 0.43
CA ILE A 298 10.61 5.69 0.58
C ILE A 298 10.20 5.00 -0.73
N LYS A 299 10.80 5.37 -1.87
CA LYS A 299 10.45 4.80 -3.19
C LYS A 299 10.62 3.28 -3.21
N LYS A 300 11.67 2.74 -2.58
CA LYS A 300 11.93 1.29 -2.54
C LYS A 300 10.83 0.48 -1.87
N TYR A 301 10.29 0.96 -0.75
CA TYR A 301 9.17 0.33 -0.03
C TYR A 301 7.90 0.36 -0.87
N TYR A 302 7.65 1.50 -1.50
CA TYR A 302 6.51 1.70 -2.39
C TYR A 302 6.57 0.79 -3.62
N SER A 303 7.67 0.81 -4.37
CA SER A 303 7.83 0.02 -5.60
C SER A 303 7.70 -1.48 -5.33
N LEU A 304 8.29 -2.00 -4.23
CA LEU A 304 8.18 -3.41 -3.87
C LEU A 304 6.71 -3.85 -3.71
N ARG A 305 5.91 -3.05 -2.99
CA ARG A 305 4.49 -3.38 -2.79
C ARG A 305 3.69 -3.16 -4.08
N LEU A 306 3.91 -2.05 -4.76
CA LEU A 306 3.14 -1.65 -5.93
C LEU A 306 3.16 -2.69 -7.05
N GLU A 307 4.33 -3.23 -7.38
CA GLU A 307 4.45 -4.22 -8.47
C GLU A 307 3.63 -5.49 -8.17
N SER A 308 3.65 -5.96 -6.91
CA SER A 308 2.80 -7.09 -6.51
C SER A 308 1.30 -6.77 -6.62
N LEU A 309 0.89 -5.55 -6.26
CA LEU A 309 -0.51 -5.13 -6.33
C LEU A 309 -1.00 -4.98 -7.78
N LYS A 310 -0.14 -4.48 -8.68
CA LYS A 310 -0.43 -4.36 -10.11
C LYS A 310 -0.70 -5.73 -10.74
N GLN A 311 0.13 -6.73 -10.44
CA GLN A 311 -0.08 -8.10 -10.96
C GLN A 311 -1.43 -8.66 -10.52
N VAL A 312 -1.78 -8.50 -9.24
CA VAL A 312 -3.08 -8.94 -8.71
C VAL A 312 -4.23 -8.18 -9.36
N ALA A 313 -4.13 -6.85 -9.49
CA ALA A 313 -5.18 -6.05 -10.12
C ALA A 313 -5.35 -6.38 -11.61
N GLU A 314 -4.26 -6.70 -12.31
CA GLU A 314 -4.31 -7.12 -13.71
C GLU A 314 -5.06 -8.45 -13.87
N GLU A 315 -4.80 -9.41 -12.98
CA GLU A 315 -5.54 -10.68 -12.95
C GLU A 315 -7.04 -10.45 -12.74
N TYR A 316 -7.43 -9.64 -11.76
CA TYR A 316 -8.83 -9.31 -11.52
C TYR A 316 -9.48 -8.58 -12.70
N ILE A 317 -8.77 -7.62 -13.32
CA ILE A 317 -9.28 -6.93 -14.51
C ILE A 317 -9.45 -7.92 -15.66
N ASN A 318 -8.52 -8.85 -15.87
CA ASN A 318 -8.62 -9.86 -16.93
C ASN A 318 -9.78 -10.83 -16.67
N ASN A 319 -9.97 -11.30 -15.44
CA ASN A 319 -11.13 -12.11 -15.06
C ASN A 319 -12.44 -11.33 -15.31
N LEU A 320 -12.47 -10.03 -15.02
CA LEU A 320 -13.61 -9.17 -15.31
C LEU A 320 -13.86 -9.05 -16.83
N LYS A 321 -12.81 -9.07 -17.68
CA LYS A 321 -12.94 -9.07 -19.14
C LYS A 321 -13.55 -10.35 -19.70
N ASP A 322 -13.44 -11.49 -19.04
CA ASP A 322 -14.08 -12.74 -19.49
C ASP A 322 -15.61 -12.64 -19.51
N HIS A 323 -16.16 -11.73 -18.72
CA HIS A 323 -17.59 -11.40 -18.70
C HIS A 323 -17.94 -10.27 -19.69
N TYR A 324 -17.05 -9.93 -20.63
CA TYR A 324 -17.31 -8.90 -21.62
C TYR A 324 -18.45 -9.30 -22.57
N PRO A 325 -19.44 -8.42 -22.75
CA PRO A 325 -20.38 -8.59 -23.85
C PRO A 325 -19.63 -8.45 -25.18
N THR A 326 -19.70 -9.50 -26.01
CA THR A 326 -19.07 -9.65 -27.32
C THR A 326 -19.77 -8.76 -28.36
N LEU A 327 -19.55 -7.45 -28.29
CA LEU A 327 -20.09 -6.49 -29.25
C LEU A 327 -19.04 -5.43 -29.59
N GLU A 328 -18.93 -5.12 -30.89
CA GLU A 328 -18.13 -4.02 -31.40
C GLU A 328 -18.59 -2.69 -30.77
N ILE A 329 -17.62 -1.91 -30.31
CA ILE A 329 -17.86 -0.57 -29.79
C ILE A 329 -17.70 0.38 -30.99
N PRO A 330 -18.70 1.21 -31.33
CA PRO A 330 -18.55 2.21 -32.38
C PRO A 330 -17.35 3.13 -32.11
N ASP A 331 -16.62 3.51 -33.15
CA ASP A 331 -15.39 4.33 -33.04
C ASP A 331 -15.61 5.71 -32.37
N ASN A 332 -16.85 6.19 -32.33
CA ASN A 332 -17.24 7.44 -31.70
C ASN A 332 -17.78 7.30 -30.26
N ASP A 333 -17.75 6.09 -29.68
CA ASP A 333 -18.28 5.87 -28.33
C ASP A 333 -17.40 6.58 -27.29
N PRO A 334 -17.97 7.45 -26.42
CA PRO A 334 -17.23 8.15 -25.38
C PRO A 334 -16.49 7.22 -24.41
N ILE A 335 -16.84 5.93 -24.35
CA ILE A 335 -16.13 4.94 -23.54
C ILE A 335 -14.71 4.66 -24.03
N LEU A 336 -14.43 4.83 -25.33
CA LEU A 336 -13.12 4.52 -25.93
C LEU A 336 -12.00 5.40 -25.39
N ARG A 337 -12.32 6.58 -24.82
CA ARG A 337 -11.33 7.44 -24.14
C ARG A 337 -10.70 6.78 -22.90
N PHE A 338 -11.31 5.71 -22.39
CA PHE A 338 -10.84 4.95 -21.23
C PHE A 338 -10.18 3.62 -21.63
N LYS A 339 -10.11 3.29 -22.92
CA LYS A 339 -9.42 2.08 -23.38
C LYS A 339 -7.92 2.25 -23.07
N SER A 340 -7.35 1.34 -22.29
CA SER A 340 -5.91 1.38 -21.99
C SER A 340 -5.10 1.23 -23.28
N ARG A 341 -3.89 1.80 -23.28
CA ARG A 341 -2.95 1.65 -24.40
C ARG A 341 -2.30 0.26 -24.45
N GLN A 342 -2.39 -0.48 -23.35
CA GLN A 342 -1.98 -1.88 -23.27
C GLN A 342 -3.09 -2.75 -23.83
N ALA A 343 -3.13 -2.85 -25.16
CA ALA A 343 -3.94 -3.80 -25.93
C ALA A 343 -3.05 -4.49 -26.96
#